data_AF-A0A8T3MSG4-F1
#
_entry.id   AF-A0A8T3MSG4-F1
#
_cell.length_a   1.000
_cell.length_b   1.000
_cell.length_c   1.000
_cell.angle_alpha   90.00
_cell.angle_beta   90.00
_cell.angle_gamma   90.00
#
_symmetry.space_group_name_H-M   'P 1'
#
loop_
_entity.id
_entity.type
_entity.pdbx_description
1 polymer ?
#
loop_
_entity_poly.entity_id
_entity_poly.type
_entity_poly.pdbx_seq_one_letter_code
_entity_poly.pdbx_strand_id
1 'polypeptide(L)'
;MPTTRFLFRIGPRSVPILRLWGVHRERAWVDLDDAPGGELDALFGGSRIRTPIMNIESWRIEGPFRWITSIGVRMSIRHGDVTFGSSTHGGVRLDFRRPVRFGIFRPPALYLTVDDLEGFAAALVRLGVEGVDARTTRERT
;
A
#
# COMPACT_ATOMS: atom_id res chain seq x y z
N MET A 1 22.65 -3.31 -2.89
CA MET A 1 21.38 -3.26 -3.65
C MET A 1 20.57 -2.13 -3.06
N PRO A 2 20.08 -1.17 -3.86
CA PRO A 2 19.32 -0.04 -3.31
C PRO A 2 17.92 -0.50 -2.93
N THR A 3 17.52 -0.21 -1.68
CA THR A 3 16.14 -0.34 -1.22
C THR A 3 15.51 1.04 -1.26
N THR A 4 14.40 1.19 -1.97
CA THR A 4 13.64 2.45 -2.02
C THR A 4 12.56 2.42 -0.95
N ARG A 5 12.62 3.34 0.01
CA ARG A 5 11.66 3.45 1.12
C ARG A 5 10.63 4.55 0.85
N PHE A 6 9.37 4.20 0.99
CA PHE A 6 8.23 5.10 0.93
C PHE A 6 7.56 5.19 2.31
N LEU A 7 7.28 6.40 2.76
CA LEU A 7 6.65 6.62 4.07
C LEU A 7 5.14 6.76 3.93
N PHE A 8 4.39 6.36 4.95
CA PHE A 8 2.96 6.66 5.02
C PHE A 8 2.73 8.08 5.50
N ARG A 9 1.72 8.74 4.94
CA ARG A 9 1.33 10.08 5.35
C ARG A 9 0.51 10.06 6.63
N ILE A 10 1.14 10.36 7.76
CA ILE A 10 0.46 10.46 9.06
C ILE A 10 0.04 11.90 9.30
N GLY A 11 -1.25 12.19 9.09
CA GLY A 11 -1.84 13.50 9.35
C GLY A 11 -2.16 13.73 10.83
N PRO A 12 -2.16 14.98 11.35
CA PRO A 12 -2.37 15.27 12.77
C PRO A 12 -3.70 14.72 13.33
N ARG A 13 -4.74 14.74 12.49
CA ARG A 13 -6.09 14.26 12.84
C ARG A 13 -6.20 12.73 12.87
N SER A 14 -5.35 12.02 12.13
CA SER A 14 -5.36 10.54 12.12
C SER A 14 -4.46 9.94 13.20
N VAL A 15 -3.50 10.70 13.76
CA VAL A 15 -2.55 10.22 14.79
C VAL A 15 -3.22 9.47 15.95
N PRO A 16 -4.27 9.98 16.61
CA PRO A 16 -4.84 9.30 17.78
C PRO A 16 -5.41 7.92 17.41
N ILE A 17 -6.11 7.82 16.29
CA ILE A 17 -6.70 6.57 15.79
C ILE A 17 -5.60 5.60 15.34
N LEU A 18 -4.58 6.10 14.64
CA LEU A 18 -3.45 5.31 14.16
C LEU A 18 -2.61 4.73 15.32
N ARG A 19 -2.47 5.47 16.43
CA ARG A 19 -1.78 4.97 17.63
C ARG A 19 -2.45 3.75 18.26
N LEU A 20 -3.78 3.58 18.13
CA LEU A 20 -4.46 2.35 18.58
C LEU A 20 -3.97 1.10 17.84
N TRP A 21 -3.46 1.27 16.61
CA TRP A 21 -2.88 0.21 15.79
C TRP A 21 -1.35 0.14 15.90
N GLY A 22 -0.76 0.86 16.86
CA GLY A 22 0.69 0.97 17.05
C GLY A 22 1.41 1.76 15.96
N VAL A 23 0.67 2.47 15.09
CA VAL A 23 1.23 3.22 13.96
C VAL A 23 1.84 4.52 14.46
N HIS A 24 3.11 4.71 14.14
CA HIS A 24 3.87 5.95 14.32
C HIS A 24 4.91 6.04 13.19
N ARG A 25 5.54 7.21 13.01
CA ARG A 25 6.42 7.48 11.84
C ARG A 25 7.51 6.42 11.62
N GLU A 26 8.05 5.85 12.70
CA GLU A 26 9.14 4.86 12.61
C GLU A 26 8.67 3.46 12.19
N ARG A 27 7.37 3.17 12.33
CA ARG A 27 6.77 1.86 12.00
C ARG A 27 5.73 1.99 10.89
N ALA A 28 5.87 2.98 10.02
CA ALA A 28 4.96 3.21 8.91
C ALA A 28 5.75 3.50 7.64
N TRP A 29 6.14 2.44 6.95
CA TRP A 29 6.92 2.52 5.72
C TRP A 29 6.66 1.32 4.80
N VAL A 30 7.02 1.49 3.53
CA VAL A 30 7.03 0.45 2.51
C VAL A 30 8.40 0.47 1.85
N ASP A 31 9.10 -0.64 1.91
CA ASP A 31 10.39 -0.82 1.25
C ASP A 31 10.19 -1.65 -0.02
N LEU A 32 10.80 -1.19 -1.11
CA LEU A 32 10.95 -1.95 -2.34
C LEU A 32 12.43 -2.28 -2.53
N ASP A 33 12.75 -3.56 -2.61
CA ASP A 33 14.10 -4.01 -2.97
C ASP A 33 14.24 -4.08 -4.49
N ASP A 34 15.18 -3.30 -5.04
CA ASP A 34 15.45 -3.25 -6.49
C ASP A 34 16.35 -4.41 -6.96
N ALA A 35 16.75 -5.32 -6.08
CA ALA A 35 17.51 -6.51 -6.45
C ALA A 35 16.71 -7.47 -7.35
N PRO A 36 17.38 -8.29 -8.19
CA PRO A 36 16.72 -9.38 -8.89
C PRO A 36 16.02 -10.32 -7.91
N GLY A 37 14.70 -10.47 -8.05
CA GLY A 37 13.89 -11.25 -7.10
C GLY A 37 13.64 -10.54 -5.76
N GLY A 38 13.80 -9.22 -5.71
CA GLY A 38 13.53 -8.40 -4.54
C GLY A 38 12.11 -8.54 -4.00
N GLU A 39 11.91 -8.02 -2.81
CA GLU A 39 10.65 -8.10 -2.08
C GLU A 39 10.07 -6.70 -1.82
N LEU A 40 8.75 -6.63 -1.78
CA LEU A 40 8.02 -5.55 -1.14
C LEU A 40 7.85 -5.90 0.35
N ASP A 41 8.19 -4.95 1.20
CA ASP A 41 8.03 -5.06 2.65
C ASP A 41 7.26 -3.85 3.17
N ALA A 42 5.98 -4.05 3.48
CA ALA A 42 5.11 -3.00 4.00
C ALA A 42 4.91 -3.20 5.50
N LEU A 43 5.36 -2.22 6.30
CA LEU A 43 5.12 -2.15 7.74
C LEU A 43 4.18 -0.99 8.05
N PHE A 44 3.12 -1.28 8.80
CA PHE A 44 2.15 -0.31 9.28
C PHE A 44 1.75 -0.60 10.73
N GLY A 45 2.43 0.06 11.66
CA GLY A 45 2.29 -0.14 13.10
C GLY A 45 2.71 -1.54 13.51
N GLY A 46 1.76 -2.33 14.03
CA GLY A 46 1.96 -3.75 14.35
C GLY A 46 1.78 -4.72 13.16
N SER A 47 1.32 -4.21 12.01
CA SER A 47 0.98 -5.02 10.84
C SER A 47 2.10 -5.00 9.81
N ARG A 48 2.54 -6.16 9.34
CA ARG A 48 3.58 -6.28 8.31
C ARG A 48 3.16 -7.26 7.23
N ILE A 49 3.36 -6.89 5.97
CA ILE A 49 3.20 -7.77 4.81
C ILE A 49 4.50 -7.74 4.03
N ARG A 50 5.03 -8.93 3.73
CA ARG A 50 6.20 -9.11 2.89
C ARG A 50 5.86 -10.05 1.75
N THR A 51 6.19 -9.65 0.52
CA THR A 51 5.92 -10.45 -0.67
C THR A 51 6.96 -10.20 -1.75
N PRO A 52 7.37 -11.21 -2.52
CA PRO A 52 8.24 -11.00 -3.68
C PRO A 52 7.59 -10.02 -4.67
N ILE A 53 8.38 -9.14 -5.29
CA ILE A 53 7.87 -8.21 -6.32
C ILE A 53 7.22 -8.99 -7.47
N MET A 54 7.77 -10.15 -7.83
CA MET A 54 7.20 -11.05 -8.84
C MET A 54 5.81 -11.60 -8.49
N ASN A 55 5.37 -11.50 -7.22
CA ASN A 55 4.04 -11.92 -6.82
C ASN A 55 3.01 -10.79 -6.97
N ILE A 56 3.46 -9.56 -7.23
CA ILE A 56 2.58 -8.44 -7.54
C ILE A 56 2.13 -8.59 -8.99
N GLU A 57 0.82 -8.72 -9.18
CA GLU A 57 0.21 -8.86 -10.51
C GLU A 57 0.07 -7.50 -11.18
N SER A 58 -0.52 -6.54 -10.47
CA SER A 58 -0.69 -5.19 -10.97
C SER A 58 -0.80 -4.17 -9.83
N TRP A 59 -0.61 -2.90 -10.17
CA TRP A 59 -0.89 -1.78 -9.29
C TRP A 59 -1.95 -0.85 -9.88
N ARG A 60 -2.68 -0.17 -9.00
CA ARG A 60 -3.65 0.86 -9.38
C ARG A 60 -3.63 2.00 -8.39
N ILE A 61 -3.38 3.24 -8.87
CA ILE A 61 -3.58 4.42 -8.02
C ILE A 61 -5.07 4.77 -8.03
N GLU A 62 -5.63 4.92 -6.85
CA GLU A 62 -7.04 5.25 -6.63
C GLU A 62 -7.19 6.37 -5.61
N GLY A 63 -8.33 7.08 -5.68
CA GLY A 63 -8.68 8.18 -4.79
C GLY A 63 -9.13 9.42 -5.54
N PRO A 64 -9.43 10.52 -4.82
CA PRO A 64 -9.40 10.64 -3.37
C PRO A 64 -10.50 9.82 -2.67
N PHE A 65 -10.23 9.34 -1.45
CA PHE A 65 -11.16 8.51 -0.68
C PHE A 65 -11.85 9.31 0.45
N ARG A 66 -13.06 8.89 0.87
CA ARG A 66 -13.75 9.48 2.03
C ARG A 66 -12.99 9.14 3.33
N TRP A 67 -12.76 10.13 4.18
CA TRP A 67 -11.98 10.03 5.44
C TRP A 67 -12.39 8.91 6.40
N ILE A 68 -13.68 8.60 6.47
CA ILE A 68 -14.23 7.56 7.37
C ILE A 68 -13.84 6.13 6.92
N THR A 69 -13.42 5.93 5.67
CA THR A 69 -13.03 4.62 5.13
C THR A 69 -11.52 4.39 5.07
N SER A 70 -10.68 5.40 5.35
CA SER A 70 -9.27 5.41 4.92
C SER A 70 -8.24 5.45 6.05
N ILE A 71 -8.63 5.27 7.31
CA ILE A 71 -7.71 5.36 8.47
C ILE A 71 -7.72 4.04 9.25
N GLY A 72 -6.54 3.41 9.39
CA GLY A 72 -6.31 2.17 10.14
C GLY A 72 -5.93 0.98 9.25
N VAL A 73 -5.74 -0.17 9.91
CA VAL A 73 -5.62 -1.48 9.24
C VAL A 73 -7.02 -2.05 9.09
N ARG A 74 -7.47 -2.27 7.86
CA ARG A 74 -8.81 -2.80 7.58
C ARG A 74 -8.73 -4.01 6.69
N MET A 75 -9.57 -5.00 6.98
CA MET A 75 -9.83 -6.11 6.07
C MET A 75 -11.26 -5.98 5.56
N SER A 76 -11.41 -6.04 4.24
CA SER A 76 -12.72 -6.17 3.62
C SER A 76 -13.13 -7.63 3.61
N ILE A 77 -14.25 -7.97 4.24
CA ILE A 77 -14.78 -9.35 4.19
C ILE A 77 -15.28 -9.68 2.78
N ARG A 78 -15.80 -8.68 2.05
CA ARG A 78 -16.41 -8.86 0.73
C ARG A 78 -15.37 -9.14 -0.38
N HIS A 79 -14.22 -8.49 -0.31
CA HIS A 79 -13.18 -8.58 -1.35
C HIS A 79 -11.90 -9.24 -0.83
N GLY A 80 -11.80 -9.49 0.49
CA GLY A 80 -10.64 -10.12 1.13
C GLY A 80 -9.41 -9.24 1.19
N ASP A 81 -9.47 -7.98 0.75
CA ASP A 81 -8.32 -7.09 0.68
C ASP A 81 -7.97 -6.48 2.03
N VAL A 82 -6.67 -6.18 2.21
CA VAL A 82 -6.14 -5.46 3.37
C VAL A 82 -5.86 -4.02 2.97
N THR A 83 -6.21 -3.07 3.82
CA THR A 83 -5.89 -1.65 3.65
C THR A 83 -5.00 -1.17 4.78
N PHE A 84 -3.87 -0.54 4.44
CA PHE A 84 -3.03 0.26 5.32
C PHE A 84 -3.30 1.74 5.04
N GLY A 85 -4.30 2.27 5.74
CA GLY A 85 -4.84 3.60 5.55
C GLY A 85 -4.33 4.62 6.58
N SER A 86 -3.77 5.74 6.14
CA SER A 86 -3.27 6.83 6.98
C SER A 86 -3.71 8.22 6.52
N SER A 87 -4.15 8.33 5.26
CA SER A 87 -4.47 9.57 4.55
C SER A 87 -5.65 9.40 3.58
N THR A 88 -6.30 10.51 3.26
CA THR A 88 -7.44 10.60 2.33
C THR A 88 -7.06 10.96 0.90
N HIS A 89 -5.81 11.37 0.67
CA HIS A 89 -5.35 11.90 -0.63
C HIS A 89 -5.44 10.86 -1.76
N GLY A 90 -5.36 9.58 -1.41
CA GLY A 90 -5.38 8.47 -2.34
C GLY A 90 -4.59 7.30 -1.78
N GLY A 91 -4.52 6.23 -2.55
CA GLY A 91 -3.75 5.05 -2.21
C GLY A 91 -3.43 4.24 -3.45
N VAL A 92 -2.43 3.37 -3.34
CA VAL A 92 -2.09 2.39 -4.35
C VAL A 92 -2.64 1.05 -3.92
N ARG A 93 -3.52 0.49 -4.75
CA ARG A 93 -3.92 -0.91 -4.67
C ARG A 93 -2.86 -1.76 -5.34
N LEU A 94 -2.46 -2.84 -4.68
CA LEU A 94 -1.63 -3.90 -5.25
C LEU A 94 -2.48 -5.17 -5.29
N ASP A 95 -2.65 -5.73 -6.48
CA ASP A 95 -3.26 -7.04 -6.66
C ASP A 95 -2.13 -8.09 -6.74
N PHE A 96 -2.30 -9.21 -6.04
CA PHE A 96 -1.29 -10.26 -5.96
C PHE A 96 -1.69 -11.48 -6.79
N ARG A 97 -0.72 -12.04 -7.52
CA ARG A 97 -0.86 -13.30 -8.27
C ARG A 97 -1.21 -14.46 -7.34
N ARG A 98 -0.64 -14.46 -6.13
CA ARG A 98 -0.96 -15.40 -5.05
C ARG A 98 -1.25 -14.63 -3.77
N PRO A 99 -2.32 -15.01 -3.05
CA PRO A 99 -2.65 -14.39 -1.77
C PRO A 99 -1.48 -14.39 -0.78
N VAL A 100 -1.18 -13.24 -0.19
CA VAL A 100 -0.02 -13.04 0.69
C VAL A 100 -0.39 -13.30 2.13
N ARG A 101 0.51 -13.86 2.95
CA ARG A 101 0.19 -14.16 4.34
C ARG A 101 0.11 -12.87 5.17
N PHE A 102 -0.99 -12.70 5.89
CA PHE A 102 -1.18 -11.63 6.86
C PHE A 102 -1.84 -12.18 8.12
N GLY A 103 -1.02 -12.55 9.12
CA GLY A 103 -1.50 -13.29 10.29
C GLY A 103 -2.10 -14.65 9.90
N ILE A 104 -3.38 -14.84 10.20
CA ILE A 104 -4.18 -16.03 9.81
C ILE A 104 -4.86 -15.87 8.43
N PHE A 105 -4.85 -14.67 7.87
CA PHE A 105 -5.52 -14.35 6.61
C PHE A 105 -4.54 -14.41 5.44
N ARG A 106 -5.11 -14.53 4.24
CA ARG A 106 -4.36 -14.42 2.99
C ARG A 106 -5.07 -13.47 2.03
N PRO A 107 -4.89 -12.15 2.16
CA PRO A 107 -5.48 -11.21 1.22
C PRO A 107 -4.95 -11.40 -0.21
N PRO A 108 -5.81 -11.32 -1.23
CA PRO A 108 -5.40 -11.27 -2.62
C PRO A 108 -4.93 -9.87 -3.05
N ALA A 109 -5.22 -8.83 -2.25
CA ALA A 109 -4.85 -7.45 -2.57
C ALA A 109 -4.49 -6.63 -1.31
N LEU A 110 -3.63 -5.63 -1.50
CA LEU A 110 -3.16 -4.71 -0.47
C LEU A 110 -3.30 -3.26 -0.93
N TYR A 111 -3.99 -2.43 -0.15
CA TYR A 111 -4.05 -0.99 -0.33
C TYR A 111 -3.04 -0.28 0.57
N LEU A 112 -2.27 0.63 -0.01
CA LEU A 112 -1.23 1.41 0.66
C LEU A 112 -1.46 2.90 0.45
N THR A 113 -1.51 3.68 1.54
CA THR A 113 -1.65 5.14 1.49
C THR A 113 -0.30 5.82 1.75
N VAL A 114 0.69 5.49 0.90
CA VAL A 114 2.01 6.14 0.94
C VAL A 114 1.90 7.61 0.60
N ASP A 115 2.85 8.43 1.09
CA ASP A 115 2.85 9.88 0.91
C ASP A 115 3.14 10.26 -0.55
N ASP A 116 4.07 9.55 -1.18
CA ASP A 116 4.44 9.71 -2.60
C ASP A 116 3.87 8.56 -3.42
N LEU A 117 2.62 8.72 -3.90
CA LEU A 117 1.90 7.69 -4.66
C LEU A 117 2.50 7.50 -6.06
N GLU A 118 2.83 8.61 -6.70
CA GLU A 118 3.40 8.66 -8.04
C GLU A 118 4.81 8.07 -8.06
N GLY A 119 5.66 8.44 -7.10
CA GLY A 119 7.00 7.86 -6.95
C GLY A 119 6.97 6.37 -6.62
N PHE A 120 6.02 5.92 -5.80
CA PHE A 120 5.83 4.50 -5.51
C PHE A 120 5.42 3.71 -6.76
N ALA A 121 4.47 4.22 -7.54
CA ALA A 121 4.07 3.60 -8.80
C ALA A 121 5.21 3.60 -9.83
N ALA A 122 5.97 4.69 -9.94
CA ALA A 122 7.13 4.76 -10.82
C ALA A 122 8.21 3.72 -10.45
N ALA A 123 8.42 3.49 -9.15
CA ALA A 123 9.31 2.43 -8.68
C ALA A 123 8.79 1.03 -9.05
N LEU A 124 7.50 0.76 -8.90
CA LEU A 124 6.89 -0.51 -9.33
C LEU A 124 7.03 -0.76 -10.84
N VAL A 125 6.84 0.28 -11.65
CA VAL A 125 7.06 0.21 -13.11
C VAL A 125 8.52 -0.10 -13.45
N ARG A 126 9.48 0.53 -12.77
CA ARG A 126 10.91 0.21 -12.92
C ARG A 126 11.22 -1.26 -12.60
N LEU A 127 10.46 -1.86 -11.68
CA LEU A 127 10.58 -3.26 -11.30
C LEU A 127 9.76 -4.21 -12.20
N GLY A 128 9.15 -3.70 -13.27
CA GLY A 128 8.40 -4.49 -14.24
C GLY A 128 6.98 -4.86 -13.81
N VAL A 129 6.43 -4.17 -12.81
CA VAL A 129 5.03 -4.35 -12.41
C VAL A 129 4.15 -3.39 -13.21
N GLU A 130 3.21 -3.95 -13.95
CA GLU A 130 2.25 -3.19 -14.75
C GLU A 130 1.16 -2.58 -13.86
N GLY A 131 0.60 -1.46 -14.30
CA GLY A 131 -0.47 -0.82 -13.56
C GLY A 131 -0.97 0.47 -14.17
N VAL A 132 -1.97 1.07 -13.54
CA VAL A 132 -2.68 2.23 -14.07
C VAL A 132 -2.97 3.26 -12.99
N ASP A 133 -2.80 4.54 -13.34
CA ASP A 133 -3.37 5.61 -12.54
C ASP A 133 -4.85 5.80 -12.93
N ALA A 134 -5.75 5.32 -12.08
CA ALA A 134 -7.18 5.42 -12.34
C ALA A 134 -7.71 6.85 -12.17
N ARG A 135 -6.92 7.76 -11.57
CA ARG A 135 -7.28 9.18 -11.42
C ARG A 135 -7.20 9.89 -12.79
N THR A 136 -6.17 9.62 -13.57
CA THR A 136 -5.95 10.24 -14.90
C THR A 136 -6.76 9.57 -16.01
N THR A 137 -7.09 8.28 -15.84
CA THR A 137 -7.91 7.54 -16.82
C THR A 137 -9.35 8.07 -16.91
N ARG A 138 -9.87 8.71 -15.84
CA ARG A 138 -11.22 9.31 -15.83
C ARG A 138 -11.34 10.60 -16.65
N GLU A 139 -10.24 11.21 -17.06
CA GLU A 139 -10.26 12.49 -17.80
C GLU A 139 -10.36 12.32 -19.34
N ARG A 140 -10.42 11.08 -19.86
CA ARG A 140 -10.50 10.78 -21.31
C ARG A 140 -11.87 10.28 -21.79
N THR A 141 -12.96 10.68 -21.14
CA THR A 141 -14.34 10.39 -21.62
C THR A 141 -15.13 11.67 -21.76
#